data_AF-A0A673X997-F1
#
_entry.id   AF-A0A673X997-F1
#
_cell.length_a   1.000
_cell.length_b   1.000
_cell.length_c   1.000
_cell.angle_alpha   90.00
_cell.angle_beta   90.00
_cell.angle_gamma   90.00
#
_symmetry.space_group_name_H-M   'P 1'
#
loop_
_entity.id
_entity.type
_entity.pdbx_description
1 polymer ?
#
loop_
_entity_poly.entity_id
_entity_poly.type
_entity_poly.pdbx_seq_one_letter_code
_entity_poly.pdbx_strand_id
1 'polypeptide(L)'
;MSTDAEMAAFGPAAIYLRKPERERIASQAAPFDAKTAFFVVEPKEMYLKGVLQSKEGGKATVKTLCNKVLTVKEDDIHPMNPPKYDKIEDMAMMTHLNEATVLYNLKERYAAWMIYTYSGLFCVTVNPYKWLPVYDSVVVNAYRGKKRIEAPPHIFSISDNAYQFMLTGTQIPIGESGAGKTVNTKRVIQYFATIAVAGGKKEQTAAATSGKIKGSLEDQIIAANPLLEAYGNAKTVRNDNSSRFGKFIRIHFGTTGKLASADIETYLLEKSRVTFQLSAERSYHIFYQLMTGHQPQLLEALLITTNPYDYPIISHGEIAVKSIDDTEEFIATDTAIDILGFTAEEKIGIYKLTGSVMHHGAMKFKQKQREEQAEPDGTEEADKISYLMGLNSADLLKALCYPRVKVGNEMVTKGQTVPQVNNSTMALCKSVYEKMFLWMVVRINEMLDTKQSRQFFIGVLDIAGFEIFDYNSLEQLCINFTNEKLQQFFNHHMFVLEQEEYKKEGIEWAFIDFGMDLAACIELIEKPMGIFSILEEDVQAGKSCKNPIGIRI
;
A
#
# COMPACT_ATOMS: atom_id res chain seq x y z
N MET A 1 4.27 -3.18 33.93
CA MET A 1 5.13 -2.68 32.83
C MET A 1 6.53 -3.18 33.08
N SER A 2 7.26 -3.56 32.03
CA SER A 2 8.61 -4.12 32.18
C SER A 2 9.59 -3.07 32.77
N THR A 3 10.49 -3.55 33.63
CA THR A 3 11.54 -2.78 34.32
C THR A 3 12.67 -2.39 33.39
N ASP A 4 13.52 -1.44 33.81
CA ASP A 4 14.72 -1.08 33.05
C ASP A 4 15.66 -2.28 32.83
N ALA A 5 15.66 -3.26 33.73
CA ALA A 5 16.40 -4.51 33.58
C ALA A 5 15.87 -5.38 32.43
N GLU A 6 14.55 -5.46 32.25
CA GLU A 6 13.94 -6.19 31.13
C GLU A 6 14.15 -5.48 29.80
N MET A 7 14.24 -4.14 29.82
CA MET A 7 14.53 -3.35 28.63
C MET A 7 15.95 -3.54 28.10
N ALA A 8 16.88 -4.05 28.91
CA ALA A 8 18.26 -4.32 28.48
C ALA A 8 18.36 -5.33 27.32
N ALA A 9 17.37 -6.22 27.20
CA ALA A 9 17.30 -7.20 26.10
C ALA A 9 17.19 -6.54 24.72
N PHE A 10 16.71 -5.29 24.63
CA PHE A 10 16.58 -4.54 23.39
C PHE A 10 17.84 -3.72 23.04
N GLY A 11 18.88 -3.74 23.89
CA GLY A 11 20.15 -3.05 23.63
C GLY A 11 19.96 -1.55 23.34
N PRO A 12 20.67 -0.99 22.34
CA PRO A 12 20.53 0.42 21.96
C PRO A 12 19.12 0.84 21.54
N ALA A 13 18.26 -0.11 21.16
CA ALA A 13 16.90 0.19 20.73
C ALA A 13 15.96 0.54 21.91
N ALA A 14 16.33 0.19 23.14
CA ALA A 14 15.46 0.31 24.32
C ALA A 14 14.85 1.71 24.48
N ILE A 15 15.66 2.76 24.30
CA ILE A 15 15.24 4.17 24.45
C ILE A 15 14.21 4.65 23.42
N TYR A 16 14.11 3.93 22.29
CA TYR A 16 13.17 4.18 21.20
C TYR A 16 11.89 3.33 21.33
N LEU A 17 11.87 2.36 22.25
CA LEU A 17 10.72 1.50 22.50
C LEU A 17 9.99 1.89 23.78
N ARG A 18 10.73 2.21 24.85
CA ARG A 18 10.19 2.61 26.15
C ARG A 18 11.13 3.55 26.88
N LYS A 19 10.58 4.56 27.56
CA LYS A 19 11.36 5.46 28.42
C LYS A 19 11.81 4.80 29.72
N PRO A 20 12.96 5.23 30.28
CA PRO A 20 13.45 4.75 31.56
C PRO A 20 12.39 4.84 32.65
N GLU A 21 12.39 3.88 33.56
CA GLU A 21 11.42 3.79 34.65
C GLU A 21 11.38 5.06 35.50
N ARG A 22 12.56 5.63 35.79
CA ARG A 22 12.67 6.90 36.52
C ARG A 22 11.94 8.05 35.83
N GLU A 23 12.07 8.16 34.50
CA GLU A 23 11.39 9.21 33.72
C GLU A 23 9.88 8.98 33.71
N ARG A 24 9.44 7.73 33.55
CA ARG A 24 8.01 7.39 33.59
C ARG A 24 7.37 7.73 34.93
N ILE A 25 8.01 7.35 36.04
CA ILE A 25 7.51 7.66 37.39
C ILE A 25 7.42 9.18 37.60
N ALA A 26 8.44 9.93 37.15
CA ALA A 26 8.44 11.39 37.24
C ALA A 26 7.30 12.03 36.42
N SER A 27 7.07 11.58 35.18
CA SER A 27 5.95 12.03 34.35
C SER A 27 4.60 11.72 35.00
N GLN A 28 4.42 10.51 35.53
CA GLN A 28 3.15 10.08 36.13
C GLN A 28 2.83 10.80 37.44
N ALA A 29 3.85 11.32 38.13
CA ALA A 29 3.70 12.11 39.36
C ALA A 29 3.42 13.60 39.11
N ALA A 30 3.30 14.04 37.84
CA ALA A 30 3.04 15.44 37.52
C ALA A 30 1.71 15.94 38.13
N PRO A 31 1.64 17.19 38.63
CA PRO A 31 0.39 17.77 39.13
C PRO A 31 -0.68 17.83 38.04
N PHE A 32 -1.91 17.45 38.38
CA PHE A 32 -3.03 17.43 37.45
C PHE A 32 -4.35 17.71 38.16
N ASP A 33 -5.14 18.62 37.60
CA ASP A 33 -6.50 18.90 38.04
C ASP A 33 -7.50 18.49 36.94
N ALA A 34 -8.20 17.39 37.17
CA ALA A 34 -9.16 16.83 36.23
C ALA A 34 -10.36 17.76 35.95
N LYS A 35 -10.68 18.70 36.86
CA LYS A 35 -11.81 19.62 36.68
C LYS A 35 -11.50 20.76 35.72
N THR A 36 -10.22 21.07 35.55
CA THR A 36 -9.79 22.25 34.78
C THR A 36 -8.88 21.90 33.61
N ALA A 37 -8.27 20.71 33.54
CA ALA A 37 -7.41 20.31 32.43
C ALA A 37 -8.21 19.88 31.19
N PHE A 38 -8.18 20.72 30.14
CA PHE A 38 -8.90 20.51 28.89
C PHE A 38 -8.02 20.78 27.67
N PHE A 39 -8.28 20.05 26.58
CA PHE A 39 -7.92 20.47 25.24
C PHE A 39 -8.97 21.45 24.72
N VAL A 40 -8.54 22.44 23.94
CA VAL A 40 -9.40 23.40 23.25
C VAL A 40 -9.07 23.41 21.76
N VAL A 41 -10.12 23.44 20.92
CA VAL A 41 -9.95 23.52 19.46
C VAL A 41 -9.32 24.86 19.07
N GLU A 42 -8.32 24.82 18.20
CA GLU A 42 -7.69 26.02 17.63
C GLU A 42 -7.43 25.82 16.12
N PRO A 43 -7.78 26.79 15.25
CA PRO A 43 -7.75 26.58 13.80
C PRO A 43 -6.39 26.23 13.17
N LYS A 44 -5.26 26.56 13.81
CA LYS A 44 -3.91 26.34 13.27
C LYS A 44 -3.26 25.07 13.81
N GLU A 45 -3.43 24.79 15.10
CA GLU A 45 -2.80 23.64 15.78
C GLU A 45 -3.76 22.48 16.05
N MET A 46 -5.01 22.58 15.57
CA MET A 46 -6.14 21.66 15.81
C MET A 46 -6.60 21.65 17.27
N TYR A 47 -5.71 21.30 18.20
CA TYR A 47 -6.00 21.17 19.63
C TYR A 47 -4.85 21.72 20.48
N LEU A 48 -5.16 22.55 21.46
CA LEU A 48 -4.19 23.09 22.44
C LEU A 48 -4.52 22.62 23.86
N LYS A 49 -3.51 22.28 24.65
CA LYS A 49 -3.66 22.05 26.09
C LYS A 49 -3.96 23.37 26.80
N GLY A 50 -4.87 23.34 27.78
CA GLY A 50 -5.21 24.51 28.57
C GLY A 50 -5.93 24.21 29.87
N VAL A 51 -6.18 25.28 30.62
CA VAL A 51 -6.89 25.31 31.90
C VAL A 51 -8.21 26.02 31.68
N LEU A 52 -9.31 25.31 31.90
CA LEU A 52 -10.67 25.84 31.87
C LEU A 52 -10.83 26.90 32.96
N GLN A 53 -11.30 28.09 32.58
CA GLN A 53 -11.53 29.21 33.49
C GLN A 53 -13.01 29.36 33.84
N SER A 54 -13.90 29.27 32.84
CA SER A 54 -15.34 29.37 33.03
C SER A 54 -16.13 28.64 31.95
N LYS A 55 -17.37 28.25 32.29
CA LYS A 55 -18.39 27.73 31.38
C LYS A 55 -19.67 28.52 31.61
N GLU A 56 -20.03 29.38 30.66
CA GLU A 56 -21.18 30.28 30.78
C GLU A 56 -21.86 30.44 29.42
N GLY A 57 -23.19 30.33 29.39
CA GLY A 57 -23.99 30.59 28.19
C GLY A 57 -23.67 29.69 26.98
N GLY A 58 -23.29 28.43 27.21
CA GLY A 58 -22.94 27.47 26.15
C GLY A 58 -21.54 27.69 25.55
N LYS A 59 -20.71 28.50 26.21
CA LYS A 59 -19.33 28.77 25.82
C LYS A 59 -18.37 28.41 26.94
N ALA A 60 -17.19 27.93 26.56
CA ALA A 60 -16.09 27.65 27.47
C ALA A 60 -14.94 28.63 27.22
N THR A 61 -14.40 29.20 28.30
CA THR A 61 -13.19 30.03 28.24
C THR A 61 -12.01 29.23 28.79
N VAL A 62 -11.02 28.97 27.96
CA VAL A 62 -9.83 28.16 28.29
C VAL A 62 -8.58 29.00 28.13
N LYS A 63 -7.75 29.04 29.18
CA LYS A 63 -6.41 29.62 29.12
C LYS A 63 -5.42 28.54 28.68
N THR A 64 -4.87 28.65 27.49
CA THR A 64 -3.92 27.69 26.92
C THR A 64 -2.55 27.78 27.61
N LEU A 65 -1.76 26.72 27.51
CA LEU A 65 -0.38 26.69 28.02
C LEU A 65 0.56 27.67 27.30
N CYS A 66 0.18 28.17 26.12
CA CYS A 66 0.89 29.24 25.41
C CYS A 66 0.41 30.65 25.79
N ASN A 67 -0.29 30.79 26.93
CA ASN A 67 -0.82 32.05 27.48
C ASN A 67 -1.87 32.75 26.59
N LYS A 68 -2.51 32.04 25.66
CA LYS A 68 -3.67 32.56 24.93
C LYS A 68 -4.95 32.22 25.70
N VAL A 69 -5.95 33.11 25.66
CA VAL A 69 -7.28 32.82 26.20
C VAL A 69 -8.21 32.64 25.02
N LEU A 70 -8.84 31.48 24.93
CA LEU A 70 -9.76 31.12 23.85
C LEU A 70 -11.15 30.94 24.45
N THR A 71 -12.15 31.57 23.83
CA THR A 71 -13.56 31.35 24.14
C THR A 71 -14.20 30.64 22.96
N VAL A 72 -14.57 29.38 23.18
CA VAL A 72 -15.12 28.48 22.16
C VAL A 72 -16.47 27.92 22.62
N LYS A 73 -17.14 27.12 21.77
CA LYS A 73 -18.34 26.39 22.22
C LYS A 73 -17.95 25.31 23.22
N GLU A 74 -18.88 24.91 24.07
CA GLU A 74 -18.60 23.83 25.03
C GLU A 74 -18.27 22.48 24.36
N ASP A 75 -18.76 22.23 23.15
CA ASP A 75 -18.43 21.02 22.37
C ASP A 75 -16.99 21.04 21.80
N ASP A 76 -16.37 22.22 21.74
CA ASP A 76 -15.01 22.44 21.22
C ASP A 76 -13.93 22.33 22.31
N ILE A 77 -14.30 21.82 23.49
CA ILE A 77 -13.34 21.47 24.55
C ILE A 77 -13.43 19.99 24.89
N HIS A 78 -12.28 19.36 25.11
CA HIS A 78 -12.20 17.92 25.38
C HIS A 78 -11.40 17.66 26.65
N PRO A 79 -11.88 16.79 27.56
CA PRO A 79 -11.16 16.52 28.81
C PRO A 79 -9.79 15.87 28.53
N MET A 80 -8.79 16.25 29.33
CA MET A 80 -7.45 15.66 29.27
C MET A 80 -7.36 14.40 30.14
N ASN A 81 -6.56 13.43 29.71
CA ASN A 81 -6.22 12.28 30.54
C ASN A 81 -5.24 12.67 31.66
N PRO A 82 -5.35 12.06 32.86
CA PRO A 82 -4.39 12.26 33.93
C PRO A 82 -2.97 11.77 33.55
N PRO A 83 -1.90 12.32 34.16
CA PRO A 83 -0.51 12.00 33.83
C PRO A 83 -0.12 10.53 33.98
N LYS A 84 -0.91 9.72 34.70
CA LYS A 84 -0.74 8.26 34.72
C LYS A 84 -0.77 7.63 33.31
N TYR A 85 -1.41 8.30 32.35
CA TYR A 85 -1.51 7.90 30.95
C TYR A 85 -0.45 8.57 30.04
N ASP A 86 0.57 9.23 30.60
CA ASP A 86 1.64 9.83 29.80
C ASP A 86 2.31 8.78 28.90
N LYS A 87 2.30 9.04 27.59
CA LYS A 87 2.92 8.20 26.55
C LYS A 87 2.51 6.74 26.67
N ILE A 88 1.26 6.49 27.03
CA ILE A 88 0.76 5.13 27.24
C ILE A 88 0.98 4.26 26.00
N GLU A 89 1.30 3.00 26.25
CA GLU A 89 1.59 2.01 25.22
C GLU A 89 0.35 1.59 24.46
N ASP A 90 -0.81 1.55 25.12
CA ASP A 90 -2.11 1.26 24.51
C ASP A 90 -3.12 2.36 24.83
N MET A 91 -3.53 3.06 23.79
CA MET A 91 -4.47 4.19 23.89
C MET A 91 -5.87 3.75 24.30
N ALA A 92 -6.26 2.48 24.09
CA ALA A 92 -7.56 1.97 24.53
C ALA A 92 -7.70 1.93 26.06
N MET A 93 -6.58 1.99 26.81
CA MET A 93 -6.59 2.01 28.27
C MET A 93 -6.85 3.40 28.87
N MET A 94 -6.88 4.46 28.06
CA MET A 94 -7.14 5.82 28.52
C MET A 94 -8.57 5.99 29.03
N THR A 95 -8.77 6.85 30.03
CA THR A 95 -10.12 7.13 30.58
C THR A 95 -10.95 7.99 29.63
N HIS A 96 -10.34 9.05 29.10
CA HIS A 96 -10.97 9.90 28.10
C HIS A 96 -10.50 9.46 26.72
N LEU A 97 -11.45 8.95 25.92
CA LEU A 97 -11.23 8.55 24.53
C LEU A 97 -11.82 9.63 23.63
N ASN A 98 -10.96 10.52 23.13
CA ASN A 98 -11.31 11.56 22.17
C ASN A 98 -10.14 11.82 21.21
N GLU A 99 -10.41 12.47 20.08
CA GLU A 99 -9.40 12.73 19.04
C GLU A 99 -8.17 13.46 19.58
N ALA A 100 -8.37 14.47 20.45
CA ALA A 100 -7.28 15.24 21.03
C ALA A 100 -6.35 14.36 21.89
N THR A 101 -6.91 13.47 22.72
CA THR A 101 -6.11 12.55 23.56
C THR A 101 -5.28 11.57 22.74
N VAL A 102 -5.85 11.01 21.66
CA VAL A 102 -5.15 10.12 20.73
C VAL A 102 -4.02 10.86 20.02
N LEU A 103 -4.32 12.04 19.46
CA LEU A 103 -3.34 12.87 18.77
C LEU A 103 -2.17 13.24 19.68
N TYR A 104 -2.44 13.68 20.91
CA TYR A 104 -1.37 14.09 21.83
C TYR A 104 -0.53 12.91 22.32
N ASN A 105 -1.13 11.75 22.59
CA ASN A 105 -0.34 10.57 22.96
C ASN A 105 0.62 10.17 21.84
N LEU A 106 0.13 10.12 20.58
CA LEU A 106 0.97 9.86 19.42
C LEU A 106 2.04 10.94 19.22
N LYS A 107 1.68 12.22 19.30
CA LYS A 107 2.59 13.36 19.15
C LYS A 107 3.73 13.31 20.17
N GLU A 108 3.42 13.02 21.42
CA GLU A 108 4.41 13.00 22.49
C GLU A 108 5.30 11.75 22.47
N ARG A 109 4.75 10.59 22.11
CA ARG A 109 5.55 9.38 21.87
C ARG A 109 6.48 9.58 20.68
N TYR A 110 5.98 10.16 19.60
CA TYR A 110 6.76 10.48 18.41
C TYR A 110 7.88 11.51 18.68
N ALA A 111 7.58 12.58 19.43
CA ALA A 111 8.58 13.57 19.86
C ALA A 111 9.71 12.93 20.69
N ALA A 112 9.40 11.81 21.35
CA ALA A 112 10.34 11.00 22.12
C ALA A 112 11.00 9.86 21.32
N TRP A 113 10.80 9.83 19.99
CA TRP A 113 11.27 8.81 19.04
C TRP A 113 10.69 7.40 19.24
N MET A 114 9.56 7.29 19.94
CA MET A 114 8.79 6.05 20.06
C MET A 114 7.71 6.02 18.97
N ILE A 115 8.01 5.31 17.87
CA ILE A 115 7.18 5.34 16.65
C ILE A 115 5.97 4.41 16.67
N TYR A 116 5.99 3.39 17.53
CA TYR A 116 4.93 2.39 17.65
C TYR A 116 4.06 2.67 18.88
N THR A 117 2.75 2.59 18.72
CA THR A 117 1.77 2.75 19.80
C THR A 117 0.57 1.85 19.52
N TYR A 118 0.09 1.13 20.53
CA TYR A 118 -1.14 0.37 20.40
C TYR A 118 -2.38 1.24 20.55
N SER A 119 -3.45 0.83 19.88
CA SER A 119 -4.80 1.39 20.03
C SER A 119 -5.80 0.25 19.95
N GLY A 120 -6.03 -0.45 21.06
CA GLY A 120 -6.87 -1.65 21.05
C GLY A 120 -6.22 -2.75 20.21
N LEU A 121 -6.84 -3.20 19.13
CA LEU A 121 -6.23 -4.22 18.25
C LEU A 121 -5.13 -3.65 17.34
N PHE A 122 -5.10 -2.33 17.14
CA PHE A 122 -4.18 -1.69 16.20
C PHE A 122 -2.78 -1.50 16.77
N CYS A 123 -1.77 -1.60 15.89
CA CYS A 123 -0.42 -1.12 16.12
C CYS A 123 -0.15 0.10 15.22
N VAL A 124 -0.40 1.29 15.75
CA VAL A 124 -0.17 2.56 15.07
C VAL A 124 1.32 2.79 14.91
N THR A 125 1.74 3.18 13.70
CA THR A 125 3.14 3.52 13.38
C THR A 125 3.19 4.93 12.81
N VAL A 126 4.07 5.78 13.34
CA VAL A 126 4.34 7.12 12.79
C VAL A 126 5.72 7.12 12.14
N ASN A 127 5.80 7.43 10.84
CA ASN A 127 7.05 7.37 10.09
C ASN A 127 8.10 8.36 10.66
N PRO A 128 9.28 7.88 11.13
CA PRO A 128 10.31 8.73 11.73
C PRO A 128 11.10 9.57 10.72
N TYR A 129 11.03 9.24 9.43
CA TYR A 129 11.91 9.79 8.38
C TYR A 129 13.42 9.70 8.73
N LYS A 130 13.78 8.75 9.59
CA LYS A 130 15.13 8.48 10.06
C LYS A 130 15.33 7.00 10.32
N TRP A 131 16.57 6.55 10.19
CA TRP A 131 16.95 5.21 10.58
C TRP A 131 16.99 5.08 12.10
N LEU A 132 16.24 4.12 12.65
CA LEU A 132 16.24 3.76 14.07
C LEU A 132 16.70 2.30 14.23
N PRO A 133 17.44 1.96 15.30
CA PRO A 133 17.93 0.59 15.54
C PRO A 133 16.84 -0.41 16.00
N VAL A 134 15.55 -0.07 15.81
CA VAL A 134 14.40 -0.88 16.23
C VAL A 134 14.18 -2.15 15.39
N TYR A 135 14.92 -2.29 14.28
CA TYR A 135 14.86 -3.47 13.42
C TYR A 135 16.09 -4.38 13.54
N ASP A 136 17.00 -4.10 14.47
CA ASP A 136 18.23 -4.88 14.65
C ASP A 136 17.92 -6.30 15.15
N SER A 137 18.83 -7.23 14.88
CA SER A 137 18.68 -8.65 15.24
C SER A 137 18.51 -8.87 16.75
N VAL A 138 19.09 -8.00 17.59
CA VAL A 138 18.91 -8.01 19.04
C VAL A 138 17.44 -7.78 19.41
N VAL A 139 16.77 -6.85 18.73
CA VAL A 139 15.34 -6.55 18.94
C VAL A 139 14.47 -7.71 18.48
N VAL A 140 14.76 -8.31 17.32
CA VAL A 140 14.07 -9.51 16.82
C VAL A 140 14.08 -10.63 17.87
N ASN A 141 15.24 -10.92 18.45
CA ASN A 141 15.37 -11.95 19.48
C ASN A 141 14.65 -11.59 20.77
N ALA A 142 14.61 -10.31 21.15
CA ALA A 142 13.93 -9.85 22.35
C ALA A 142 12.40 -9.98 22.28
N TYR A 143 11.80 -9.86 21.08
CA TYR A 143 10.36 -10.05 20.86
C TYR A 143 9.92 -11.50 20.68
N ARG A 144 10.86 -12.42 20.41
CA ARG A 144 10.54 -13.82 20.12
C ARG A 144 9.86 -14.52 21.30
N GLY A 145 8.68 -15.07 21.05
CA GLY A 145 7.90 -15.82 22.05
C GLY A 145 7.32 -14.95 23.18
N LYS A 146 7.31 -13.63 23.02
CA LYS A 146 6.77 -12.70 24.02
C LYS A 146 5.31 -12.41 23.76
N LYS A 147 4.50 -12.47 24.82
CA LYS A 147 3.11 -11.98 24.75
C LYS A 147 3.11 -10.47 24.57
N ARG A 148 2.06 -9.95 23.93
CA ARG A 148 1.89 -8.51 23.69
C ARG A 148 2.07 -7.63 24.94
N ILE A 149 1.66 -8.10 26.13
CA ILE A 149 1.77 -7.37 27.39
C ILE A 149 3.18 -7.39 28.01
N GLU A 150 4.06 -8.29 27.56
CA GLU A 150 5.39 -8.51 28.13
C GLU A 150 6.46 -7.60 27.50
N ALA A 151 6.17 -7.05 26.31
CA ALA A 151 7.08 -6.24 25.52
C ALA A 151 6.42 -4.92 25.07
N PRO A 152 7.20 -3.84 24.85
CA PRO A 152 6.65 -2.56 24.40
C PRO A 152 6.06 -2.65 22.99
N PRO A 153 5.21 -1.68 22.58
CA PRO A 153 4.58 -1.67 21.27
C PRO A 153 5.59 -1.78 20.14
N HIS A 154 5.37 -2.76 19.26
CA HIS A 154 6.21 -2.98 18.08
C HIS A 154 5.51 -3.90 17.08
N ILE A 155 5.88 -3.76 15.80
CA ILE A 155 5.37 -4.62 14.74
C ILE A 155 5.77 -6.09 14.92
N PHE A 156 6.98 -6.34 15.45
CA PHE A 156 7.45 -7.71 15.76
C PHE A 156 6.62 -8.39 16.84
N SER A 157 6.05 -7.65 17.79
CA SER A 157 5.10 -8.22 18.75
C SER A 157 3.84 -8.72 18.03
N ILE A 158 3.30 -7.94 17.09
CA ILE A 158 2.16 -8.38 16.26
C ILE A 158 2.52 -9.60 15.42
N SER A 159 3.67 -9.59 14.75
CA SER A 159 4.16 -10.71 13.95
C SER A 159 4.38 -11.98 14.79
N ASP A 160 5.03 -11.87 15.95
CA ASP A 160 5.28 -13.03 16.81
C ASP A 160 3.99 -13.62 17.36
N ASN A 161 3.08 -12.77 17.86
CA ASN A 161 1.79 -13.24 18.38
C ASN A 161 0.99 -13.94 17.27
N ALA A 162 0.98 -13.40 16.04
CA ALA A 162 0.33 -14.08 14.92
C ALA A 162 0.98 -15.43 14.58
N TYR A 163 2.32 -15.52 14.64
CA TYR A 163 3.02 -16.79 14.47
C TYR A 163 2.70 -17.80 15.58
N GLN A 164 2.67 -17.37 16.84
CA GLN A 164 2.27 -18.22 17.96
C GLN A 164 0.82 -18.70 17.82
N PHE A 165 -0.11 -17.81 17.47
CA PHE A 165 -1.52 -18.15 17.27
C PHE A 165 -1.71 -19.15 16.14
N MET A 166 -0.99 -18.97 15.03
CA MET A 166 -0.96 -19.93 13.94
C MET A 166 -0.53 -21.33 14.42
N LEU A 167 0.51 -21.42 15.26
CA LEU A 167 0.99 -22.70 15.80
C LEU A 167 0.00 -23.32 16.80
N THR A 168 -0.77 -22.51 17.52
CA THR A 168 -1.79 -22.99 18.46
C THR A 168 -3.15 -23.23 17.81
N GLY A 169 -3.31 -22.93 16.52
CA GLY A 169 -4.55 -23.15 15.76
C GLY A 169 -5.61 -22.04 15.93
N THR A 170 -5.24 -20.88 16.47
CA THR A 170 -6.12 -19.70 16.55
C THR A 170 -5.90 -18.80 15.34
N GLN A 171 -6.94 -18.59 14.54
CA GLN A 171 -6.87 -17.68 13.38
C GLN A 171 -7.16 -16.26 13.87
N ILE A 172 -6.22 -15.32 13.65
CA ILE A 172 -6.48 -13.88 13.80
C ILE A 172 -6.05 -13.19 12.51
N PRO A 173 -6.92 -12.39 11.87
CA PRO A 173 -6.53 -11.54 10.76
C PRO A 173 -5.55 -10.47 11.25
N ILE A 174 -4.36 -10.40 10.63
CA ILE A 174 -3.42 -9.30 10.83
C ILE A 174 -3.93 -8.11 10.01
N GLY A 175 -4.15 -6.99 10.70
CA GLY A 175 -4.76 -5.78 10.15
C GLY A 175 -3.95 -5.06 9.07
N GLU A 176 -4.63 -4.11 8.43
CA GLU A 176 -4.10 -3.27 7.36
C GLU A 176 -3.02 -2.31 7.82
N SER A 177 -2.05 -2.07 6.95
CA SER A 177 -0.96 -1.12 7.20
C SER A 177 -1.34 0.29 6.71
N GLY A 178 -1.05 1.32 7.51
CA GLY A 178 -1.07 2.76 7.16
C GLY A 178 0.30 3.28 6.69
N ALA A 179 0.51 4.60 6.62
CA ALA A 179 1.74 5.22 6.08
C ALA A 179 3.05 4.53 6.54
N GLY A 180 3.92 4.16 5.58
CA GLY A 180 5.08 3.28 5.82
C GLY A 180 4.84 1.79 5.53
N LYS A 181 3.73 1.45 4.84
CA LYS A 181 3.30 0.08 4.51
C LYS A 181 4.41 -0.81 4.00
N THR A 182 5.03 -0.45 2.88
CA THR A 182 6.03 -1.28 2.20
C THR A 182 7.24 -1.58 3.08
N VAL A 183 7.71 -0.61 3.86
CA VAL A 183 8.86 -0.80 4.76
C VAL A 183 8.48 -1.73 5.91
N ASN A 184 7.33 -1.53 6.54
CA ASN A 184 6.84 -2.40 7.60
C ASN A 184 6.60 -3.84 7.09
N THR A 185 5.99 -4.01 5.92
CA THR A 185 5.81 -5.31 5.26
C THR A 185 7.14 -6.02 5.04
N LYS A 186 8.17 -5.32 4.54
CA LYS A 186 9.54 -5.87 4.40
C LYS A 186 10.09 -6.36 5.74
N ARG A 187 9.88 -5.61 6.84
CA ARG A 187 10.34 -6.00 8.18
C ARG A 187 9.55 -7.17 8.77
N VAL A 188 8.26 -7.26 8.52
CA VAL A 188 7.41 -8.39 8.93
C VAL A 188 7.87 -9.68 8.24
N ILE A 189 8.12 -9.62 6.93
CA ILE A 189 8.65 -10.77 6.16
C ILE A 189 10.00 -11.20 6.73
N GLN A 190 10.91 -10.26 6.97
CA GLN A 190 12.23 -10.52 7.57
C GLN A 190 12.12 -11.16 8.97
N TYR A 191 11.14 -10.74 9.76
CA TYR A 191 10.88 -11.32 11.07
C TYR A 191 10.47 -12.80 10.96
N PHE A 192 9.47 -13.11 10.12
CA PHE A 192 9.00 -14.48 9.92
C PHE A 192 10.08 -15.41 9.37
N ALA A 193 10.86 -14.92 8.40
CA ALA A 193 12.06 -15.58 7.89
C ALA A 193 13.01 -15.97 9.04
N THR A 194 13.41 -15.00 9.85
CA THR A 194 14.38 -15.20 10.93
C THR A 194 13.90 -16.20 11.99
N ILE A 195 12.65 -16.08 12.46
CA ILE A 195 12.14 -16.93 13.55
C ILE A 195 11.84 -18.37 13.10
N ALA A 196 11.44 -18.56 11.84
CA ALA A 196 11.09 -19.85 11.29
C ALA A 196 12.31 -20.73 10.99
N VAL A 197 13.49 -20.12 10.77
CA VAL A 197 14.76 -20.85 10.55
C VAL A 197 15.43 -21.27 11.86
N ALA A 198 15.27 -20.50 12.94
CA ALA A 198 16.00 -20.69 14.20
C ALA A 198 15.62 -21.97 15.00
N GLY A 199 14.83 -22.89 14.44
CA GLY A 199 14.51 -24.21 14.99
C GLY A 199 15.23 -25.39 14.31
N GLY A 200 16.11 -25.15 13.33
CA GLY A 200 16.95 -26.17 12.71
C GLY A 200 18.41 -25.74 12.73
N LYS A 201 19.33 -26.68 12.97
CA LYS A 201 20.74 -26.47 12.59
C LYS A 201 20.72 -26.03 11.13
N LYS A 202 21.46 -24.97 10.78
CA LYS A 202 21.88 -24.73 9.39
C LYS A 202 22.66 -25.96 8.97
N GLU A 203 21.98 -26.99 8.49
CA GLU A 203 22.63 -27.92 7.60
C GLU A 203 23.05 -27.07 6.41
N GLN A 204 24.35 -26.82 6.33
CA GLN A 204 25.01 -26.53 5.08
C GLN A 204 24.82 -27.75 4.17
N THR A 205 23.59 -28.03 3.73
CA THR A 205 23.39 -28.72 2.47
C THR A 205 23.73 -27.70 1.41
N ALA A 206 25.03 -27.62 1.13
CA ALA A 206 25.53 -27.34 -0.19
C ALA A 206 24.90 -28.37 -1.15
N ALA A 207 23.62 -28.16 -1.51
CA ALA A 207 23.07 -28.69 -2.74
C ALA A 207 23.51 -27.74 -3.86
N ALA A 208 24.82 -27.69 -4.06
CA ALA A 208 25.41 -27.34 -5.35
C ALA A 208 25.12 -28.49 -6.31
N THR A 209 23.85 -28.61 -6.72
CA THR A 209 23.46 -29.47 -7.84
C THR A 209 22.30 -28.79 -8.54
N SER A 210 22.59 -28.32 -9.76
CA SER A 210 21.74 -27.68 -10.77
C SER A 210 21.57 -26.15 -10.73
N GLY A 211 22.67 -25.42 -10.98
CA GLY A 211 22.75 -24.35 -11.99
C GLY A 211 21.76 -23.18 -12.08
N LYS A 212 20.82 -22.96 -11.16
CA LYS A 212 19.78 -21.91 -11.34
C LYS A 212 19.36 -21.06 -10.14
N ILE A 213 19.87 -21.26 -8.92
CA ILE A 213 19.29 -20.58 -7.74
C ILE A 213 20.37 -19.86 -6.94
N LYS A 214 20.31 -18.52 -6.91
CA LYS A 214 21.09 -17.67 -5.99
C LYS A 214 20.16 -17.15 -4.89
N GLY A 215 20.46 -17.45 -3.63
CA GLY A 215 19.79 -16.88 -2.45
C GLY A 215 18.85 -17.84 -1.72
N SER A 216 18.61 -17.56 -0.44
CA SER A 216 17.59 -18.25 0.37
C SER A 216 16.18 -17.85 -0.09
N LEU A 217 15.15 -18.65 0.26
CA LEU A 217 13.75 -18.30 -0.03
C LEU A 217 13.36 -16.94 0.58
N GLU A 218 13.99 -16.56 1.70
CA GLU A 218 13.84 -15.26 2.35
C GLU A 218 14.35 -14.12 1.47
N ASP A 219 15.56 -14.29 0.92
CA ASP A 219 16.18 -13.33 0.00
C ASP A 219 15.32 -13.16 -1.24
N GLN A 220 14.69 -14.23 -1.73
CA GLN A 220 13.81 -14.20 -2.90
C GLN A 220 12.52 -13.42 -2.62
N ILE A 221 11.86 -13.63 -1.48
CA ILE A 221 10.65 -12.86 -1.12
C ILE A 221 10.98 -11.36 -0.99
N ILE A 222 12.15 -11.02 -0.44
CA ILE A 222 12.59 -9.64 -0.30
C ILE A 222 12.95 -9.04 -1.67
N ALA A 223 13.65 -9.80 -2.51
CA ALA A 223 14.06 -9.42 -3.86
C ALA A 223 12.90 -9.24 -4.83
N ALA A 224 11.72 -9.80 -4.56
CA ALA A 224 10.51 -9.52 -5.34
C ALA A 224 10.09 -8.04 -5.29
N ASN A 225 10.42 -7.32 -4.20
CA ASN A 225 9.92 -5.97 -4.00
C ASN A 225 10.47 -4.94 -5.00
N PRO A 226 11.79 -4.80 -5.24
CA PRO A 226 12.30 -3.87 -6.25
C PRO A 226 11.61 -4.01 -7.61
N LEU A 227 11.42 -5.25 -8.09
CA LEU A 227 10.72 -5.50 -9.36
C LEU A 227 9.25 -5.07 -9.32
N LEU A 228 8.52 -5.45 -8.27
CA LEU A 228 7.10 -5.06 -8.12
C LEU A 228 6.93 -3.56 -7.89
N GLU A 229 7.85 -2.90 -7.19
CA GLU A 229 7.85 -1.45 -6.97
C GLU A 229 8.16 -0.72 -8.28
N ALA A 230 9.11 -1.21 -9.09
CA ALA A 230 9.41 -0.60 -10.39
C ALA A 230 8.19 -0.56 -11.33
N TYR A 231 7.39 -1.63 -11.35
CA TYR A 231 6.24 -1.79 -12.23
C TYR A 231 4.87 -1.48 -11.61
N GLY A 232 4.82 -1.30 -10.29
CA GLY A 232 3.57 -1.14 -9.55
C GLY A 232 3.53 0.08 -8.64
N ASN A 233 4.65 0.78 -8.45
CA ASN A 233 4.71 2.00 -7.67
C ASN A 233 4.99 3.23 -8.54
N ALA A 234 4.48 4.36 -8.05
CA ALA A 234 4.62 5.64 -8.70
C ALA A 234 4.62 6.78 -7.68
N LYS A 235 5.11 7.94 -8.13
CA LYS A 235 5.03 9.18 -7.36
C LYS A 235 3.64 9.77 -7.47
N THR A 236 3.00 10.00 -6.33
CA THR A 236 1.73 10.71 -6.18
C THR A 236 1.94 12.06 -5.50
N VAL A 237 0.87 12.85 -5.34
CA VAL A 237 0.94 14.14 -4.64
C VAL A 237 1.42 14.00 -3.18
N ARG A 238 1.16 12.86 -2.52
CA ARG A 238 1.42 12.67 -1.09
C ARG A 238 2.52 11.66 -0.76
N ASN A 239 2.97 10.87 -1.74
CA ASN A 239 3.97 9.83 -1.53
C ASN A 239 4.81 9.60 -2.79
N ASP A 240 6.13 9.67 -2.65
CA ASP A 240 7.09 9.52 -3.75
C ASP A 240 7.18 8.08 -4.28
N ASN A 241 6.90 7.07 -3.46
CA ASN A 241 6.94 5.65 -3.81
C ASN A 241 5.65 4.96 -3.35
N SER A 242 4.52 5.32 -3.98
CA SER A 242 3.20 4.82 -3.58
C SER A 242 2.81 3.57 -4.36
N SER A 243 2.47 2.48 -3.66
CA SER A 243 1.91 1.27 -4.28
C SER A 243 0.58 1.62 -4.96
N ARG A 244 0.49 1.36 -6.27
CA ARG A 244 -0.73 1.57 -7.10
C ARG A 244 -1.37 0.24 -7.51
N PHE A 245 -1.15 -0.77 -6.67
CA PHE A 245 -1.79 -2.08 -6.69
C PHE A 245 -1.90 -2.57 -5.23
N GLY A 246 -2.88 -3.43 -4.97
CA GLY A 246 -2.94 -4.22 -3.75
C GLY A 246 -2.04 -5.44 -3.89
N LYS A 247 -1.28 -5.75 -2.84
CA LYS A 247 -0.35 -6.87 -2.76
C LYS A 247 -0.69 -7.69 -1.53
N PHE A 248 -1.03 -8.97 -1.71
CA PHE A 248 -1.25 -9.90 -0.62
C PHE A 248 -0.22 -11.01 -0.68
N ILE A 249 0.72 -10.99 0.26
CA ILE A 249 1.81 -11.97 0.35
C ILE A 249 1.40 -13.04 1.33
N ARG A 250 1.27 -14.29 0.87
CA ARG A 250 1.04 -15.45 1.72
C ARG A 250 2.38 -16.10 2.01
N ILE A 251 2.77 -16.11 3.29
CA ILE A 251 3.94 -16.84 3.76
C ILE A 251 3.44 -18.17 4.31
N HIS A 252 3.77 -19.26 3.65
CA HIS A 252 3.31 -20.61 4.01
C HIS A 252 4.24 -21.26 5.01
N PHE A 253 3.65 -21.95 5.98
CA PHE A 253 4.34 -22.69 7.01
C PHE A 253 3.94 -24.17 6.96
N GLY A 254 4.93 -25.04 7.16
CA GLY A 254 4.73 -26.47 7.33
C GLY A 254 4.20 -26.84 8.72
N THR A 255 3.97 -28.13 8.95
CA THR A 255 3.43 -28.65 10.23
C THR A 255 4.33 -28.36 11.43
N THR A 256 5.63 -28.15 11.24
CA THR A 256 6.58 -27.82 12.30
C THR A 256 6.76 -26.32 12.52
N GLY A 257 5.96 -25.47 11.87
CA GLY A 257 6.11 -24.01 11.93
C GLY A 257 7.25 -23.44 11.08
N LYS A 258 7.94 -24.27 10.29
CA LYS A 258 9.02 -23.80 9.41
C LYS A 258 8.45 -23.23 8.12
N LEU A 259 9.17 -22.27 7.55
CA LEU A 259 8.81 -21.64 6.28
C LEU A 259 8.84 -22.68 5.15
N ALA A 260 7.72 -22.86 4.46
CA ALA A 260 7.52 -23.85 3.41
C ALA A 260 7.64 -23.23 2.02
N SER A 261 6.87 -22.18 1.75
CA SER A 261 6.86 -21.47 0.47
C SER A 261 6.28 -20.07 0.66
N ALA A 262 6.27 -19.26 -0.38
CA ALA A 262 5.50 -18.02 -0.40
C ALA A 262 4.79 -17.86 -1.73
N ASP A 263 3.74 -17.04 -1.75
CA ASP A 263 3.17 -16.57 -3.00
C ASP A 263 2.61 -15.15 -2.81
N ILE A 264 2.40 -14.48 -3.93
CA ILE A 264 1.95 -13.10 -4.02
C ILE A 264 0.70 -13.08 -4.89
N GLU A 265 -0.40 -12.58 -4.35
CA GLU A 265 -1.57 -12.18 -5.13
C GLU A 265 -1.58 -10.66 -5.28
N THR A 266 -1.95 -10.19 -6.47
CA THR A 266 -2.06 -8.76 -6.75
C THR A 266 -3.47 -8.39 -7.16
N TYR A 267 -3.92 -7.22 -6.71
CA TYR A 267 -5.26 -6.70 -6.98
C TYR A 267 -5.18 -5.26 -7.48
N LEU A 268 -6.14 -4.83 -8.30
CA LEU A 268 -6.41 -3.42 -8.60
C LEU A 268 -5.18 -2.60 -9.02
N LEU A 269 -4.38 -3.11 -9.97
CA LEU A 269 -3.34 -2.28 -10.60
C LEU A 269 -4.01 -1.06 -11.27
N GLU A 270 -3.54 0.14 -10.94
CA GLU A 270 -4.05 1.39 -11.50
C GLU A 270 -3.63 1.55 -12.96
N LYS A 271 -4.38 0.92 -13.87
CA LYS A 271 -4.03 0.85 -15.30
C LYS A 271 -4.00 2.21 -15.98
N SER A 272 -4.83 3.15 -15.54
CA SER A 272 -4.88 4.51 -16.11
C SER A 272 -3.53 5.23 -16.01
N ARG A 273 -2.75 4.95 -14.96
CA ARG A 273 -1.42 5.53 -14.73
C ARG A 273 -0.40 5.24 -15.83
N VAL A 274 -0.58 4.15 -16.58
CA VAL A 274 0.25 3.79 -17.75
C VAL A 274 0.11 4.84 -18.86
N THR A 275 -1.07 5.47 -18.98
CA THR A 275 -1.40 6.38 -20.09
C THR A 275 -1.67 7.82 -19.66
N PHE A 276 -1.75 8.07 -18.35
CA PHE A 276 -2.20 9.34 -17.80
C PHE A 276 -1.55 9.62 -16.45
N GLN A 277 -1.25 10.89 -16.18
CA GLN A 277 -0.74 11.38 -14.90
C GLN A 277 -1.35 12.76 -14.64
N LEU A 278 -1.57 13.09 -13.36
CA LEU A 278 -1.81 14.47 -12.95
C LEU A 278 -0.50 15.27 -12.98
N SER A 279 -0.59 16.60 -13.00
CA SER A 279 0.56 17.50 -13.16
C SER A 279 1.66 17.32 -12.11
N ALA A 280 1.28 16.98 -10.87
CA ALA A 280 2.18 16.72 -9.75
C ALA A 280 2.39 15.22 -9.50
N GLU A 281 2.16 14.36 -10.48
CA GLU A 281 2.34 12.91 -10.37
C GLU A 281 3.23 12.37 -11.48
N ARG A 282 3.69 11.13 -11.29
CA ARG A 282 4.51 10.38 -12.24
C ARG A 282 3.81 9.09 -12.65
N SER A 283 4.21 8.52 -13.80
CA SER A 283 3.88 7.13 -14.14
C SER A 283 4.72 6.16 -13.29
N TYR A 284 4.65 4.86 -13.60
CA TYR A 284 5.40 3.82 -12.92
C TYR A 284 6.92 4.03 -13.04
N HIS A 285 7.66 3.70 -11.98
CA HIS A 285 9.09 4.01 -11.88
C HIS A 285 9.93 3.41 -13.01
N ILE A 286 9.58 2.22 -13.49
CA ILE A 286 10.33 1.50 -14.53
C ILE A 286 10.57 2.33 -15.79
N PHE A 287 9.62 3.17 -16.21
CA PHE A 287 9.79 3.99 -17.41
C PHE A 287 10.98 4.93 -17.26
N TYR A 288 11.11 5.58 -16.11
CA TYR A 288 12.17 6.54 -15.84
C TYR A 288 13.50 5.83 -15.55
N GLN A 289 13.46 4.68 -14.87
CA GLN A 289 14.61 3.80 -14.65
C GLN A 289 15.27 3.37 -15.96
N LEU A 290 14.50 2.91 -16.95
CA LEU A 290 15.01 2.50 -18.27
C LEU A 290 15.60 3.68 -19.07
N MET A 291 15.07 4.88 -18.88
CA MET A 291 15.49 6.09 -19.59
C MET A 291 16.72 6.79 -18.99
N THR A 292 17.24 6.31 -17.86
CA THR A 292 18.47 6.85 -17.24
C THR A 292 19.70 6.72 -18.14
N GLY A 293 19.70 5.75 -19.06
CA GLY A 293 20.86 5.42 -19.89
C GLY A 293 21.99 4.73 -19.14
N HIS A 294 21.74 4.24 -17.91
CA HIS A 294 22.73 3.49 -17.14
C HIS A 294 23.22 2.23 -17.87
N GLN A 295 22.34 1.58 -18.64
CA GLN A 295 22.67 0.51 -19.58
C GLN A 295 22.37 0.95 -21.01
N PRO A 296 23.31 1.57 -21.73
CA PRO A 296 23.07 2.11 -23.08
C PRO A 296 22.58 1.06 -24.08
N GLN A 297 23.02 -0.20 -23.92
CA GLN A 297 22.56 -1.31 -24.76
C GLN A 297 21.04 -1.52 -24.68
N LEU A 298 20.40 -1.17 -23.57
CA LEU A 298 18.94 -1.26 -23.44
C LEU A 298 18.25 -0.13 -24.20
N LEU A 299 18.80 1.09 -24.21
CA LEU A 299 18.22 2.18 -25.03
C LEU A 299 18.16 1.77 -26.51
N GLU A 300 19.24 1.19 -27.01
CA GLU A 300 19.32 0.67 -28.38
C GLU A 300 18.38 -0.52 -28.61
N ALA A 301 18.36 -1.50 -27.70
CA ALA A 301 17.51 -2.68 -27.82
C ALA A 301 16.01 -2.36 -27.76
N LEU A 302 15.64 -1.33 -27.01
CA LEU A 302 14.27 -0.87 -26.82
C LEU A 302 13.86 0.22 -27.81
N LEU A 303 14.80 0.76 -28.59
CA LEU A 303 14.59 1.87 -29.53
C LEU A 303 14.09 3.15 -28.85
N ILE A 304 14.51 3.37 -27.60
CA ILE A 304 14.12 4.53 -26.80
C ILE A 304 15.23 5.58 -26.65
N THR A 305 14.85 6.82 -26.39
CA THR A 305 15.76 7.92 -26.04
C THR A 305 15.83 8.11 -24.53
N THR A 306 16.69 9.01 -24.08
CA THR A 306 16.73 9.45 -22.67
C THR A 306 15.83 10.65 -22.39
N ASN A 307 15.06 11.14 -23.38
CA ASN A 307 14.18 12.29 -23.23
C ASN A 307 12.71 11.85 -22.99
N PRO A 308 12.17 11.97 -21.77
CA PRO A 308 10.82 11.50 -21.43
C PRO A 308 9.71 12.17 -22.24
N TYR A 309 9.95 13.39 -22.72
CA TYR A 309 8.99 14.13 -23.54
C TYR A 309 8.81 13.57 -24.95
N ASP A 310 9.66 12.63 -25.39
CA ASP A 310 9.45 11.89 -26.63
C ASP A 310 8.29 10.89 -26.49
N TYR A 311 7.84 10.61 -25.26
CA TYR A 311 6.80 9.63 -24.92
C TYR A 311 5.67 10.29 -24.11
N PRO A 312 4.68 10.92 -24.77
CA PRO A 312 3.67 11.74 -24.10
C PRO A 312 2.93 11.04 -22.96
N ILE A 313 2.66 9.74 -23.12
CA ILE A 313 1.89 8.95 -22.15
C ILE A 313 2.54 8.78 -20.77
N ILE A 314 3.83 9.10 -20.63
CA ILE A 314 4.57 9.09 -19.35
C ILE A 314 5.09 10.47 -18.94
N SER A 315 4.75 11.52 -19.69
CA SER A 315 5.31 12.86 -19.52
C SER A 315 4.25 13.96 -19.34
N HIS A 316 3.04 13.62 -18.91
CA HIS A 316 2.01 14.61 -18.60
C HIS A 316 2.23 15.34 -17.27
N GLY A 317 2.94 14.71 -16.34
CA GLY A 317 3.22 15.22 -15.00
C GLY A 317 4.71 15.44 -14.72
N GLU A 318 5.14 15.06 -13.52
CA GLU A 318 6.53 15.13 -13.12
C GLU A 318 7.36 13.97 -13.69
N ILE A 319 8.63 14.26 -13.97
CA ILE A 319 9.58 13.30 -14.53
C ILE A 319 10.57 12.83 -13.46
N ALA A 320 11.23 13.78 -12.79
CA ALA A 320 12.25 13.53 -11.79
C ALA A 320 11.70 13.80 -10.37
N VAL A 321 12.11 12.96 -9.42
CA VAL A 321 11.70 13.04 -8.01
C VAL A 321 12.95 13.19 -7.15
N LYS A 322 13.02 14.24 -6.31
CA LYS A 322 14.25 14.59 -5.57
C LYS A 322 14.73 13.51 -4.59
N SER A 323 13.83 12.66 -4.13
CA SER A 323 14.09 11.61 -3.14
C SER A 323 14.47 10.26 -3.76
N ILE A 324 14.43 10.14 -5.09
CA ILE A 324 14.63 8.87 -5.81
C ILE A 324 15.78 9.04 -6.80
N ASP A 325 16.76 8.13 -6.73
CA ASP A 325 17.76 7.96 -7.78
C ASP A 325 17.33 6.82 -8.71
N ASP A 326 16.74 7.16 -9.86
CA ASP A 326 16.26 6.17 -10.82
C ASP A 326 17.39 5.26 -11.36
N THR A 327 18.67 5.66 -11.25
CA THR A 327 19.81 4.83 -11.66
C THR A 327 20.07 3.72 -10.65
N GLU A 328 20.16 4.08 -9.36
CA GLU A 328 20.34 3.10 -8.28
C GLU A 328 19.15 2.13 -8.21
N GLU A 329 17.93 2.66 -8.35
CA GLU A 329 16.73 1.84 -8.38
C GLU A 329 16.69 0.91 -9.59
N PHE A 330 17.16 1.34 -10.77
CA PHE A 330 17.26 0.46 -11.93
C PHE A 330 18.22 -0.71 -11.70
N ILE A 331 19.38 -0.46 -11.07
CA ILE A 331 20.33 -1.52 -10.69
C ILE A 331 19.65 -2.53 -9.76
N ALA A 332 18.89 -2.05 -8.78
CA ALA A 332 18.15 -2.91 -7.86
C ALA A 332 17.09 -3.76 -8.58
N THR A 333 16.33 -3.15 -9.51
CA THR A 333 15.34 -3.85 -10.35
C THR A 333 15.99 -4.91 -11.23
N ASP A 334 17.07 -4.56 -11.94
CA ASP A 334 17.80 -5.45 -12.85
C ASP A 334 18.40 -6.66 -12.11
N THR A 335 18.96 -6.40 -10.93
CA THR A 335 19.50 -7.43 -10.03
C THR A 335 18.39 -8.32 -9.45
N ALA A 336 17.24 -7.73 -9.09
CA ALA A 336 16.09 -8.46 -8.58
C ALA A 336 15.57 -9.48 -9.60
N ILE A 337 15.46 -9.10 -10.88
CA ILE A 337 15.05 -10.01 -11.96
C ILE A 337 15.99 -11.22 -12.04
N ASP A 338 17.30 -11.02 -11.89
CA ASP A 338 18.28 -12.11 -11.93
C ASP A 338 18.18 -13.02 -10.68
N ILE A 339 17.99 -12.45 -9.49
CA ILE A 339 17.81 -13.22 -8.23
C ILE A 339 16.53 -14.06 -8.28
N LEU A 340 15.46 -13.49 -8.86
CA LEU A 340 14.18 -14.15 -9.04
C LEU A 340 14.21 -15.19 -10.17
N GLY A 341 15.38 -15.48 -10.77
CA GLY A 341 15.54 -16.62 -11.68
C GLY A 341 14.88 -16.45 -13.06
N PHE A 342 14.56 -15.21 -13.45
CA PHE A 342 14.15 -14.94 -14.82
C PHE A 342 15.32 -15.23 -15.77
N THR A 343 15.03 -15.85 -16.90
CA THR A 343 16.01 -16.05 -17.96
C THR A 343 16.37 -14.71 -18.62
N ALA A 344 17.53 -14.65 -19.28
CA ALA A 344 17.92 -13.45 -20.03
C ALA A 344 16.89 -13.10 -21.13
N GLU A 345 16.25 -14.10 -21.74
CA GLU A 345 15.20 -13.92 -22.75
C GLU A 345 13.91 -13.33 -22.12
N GLU A 346 13.50 -13.82 -20.96
CA GLU A 346 12.37 -13.28 -20.21
C GLU A 346 12.64 -11.83 -19.77
N LYS A 347 13.85 -11.55 -19.23
CA LYS A 347 14.28 -10.22 -18.80
C LYS A 347 14.25 -9.21 -19.95
N ILE A 348 14.84 -9.55 -21.10
CA ILE A 348 14.78 -8.65 -22.26
C ILE A 348 13.36 -8.54 -22.82
N GLY A 349 12.54 -9.60 -22.74
CA GLY A 349 11.13 -9.57 -23.12
C GLY A 349 10.31 -8.57 -22.30
N ILE A 350 10.50 -8.56 -20.97
CA ILE A 350 9.89 -7.59 -20.05
C ILE A 350 10.26 -6.15 -20.47
N TYR A 351 11.55 -5.89 -20.71
CA TYR A 351 11.99 -4.56 -21.13
C TYR A 351 11.44 -4.18 -22.49
N LYS A 352 11.45 -5.10 -23.48
CA LYS A 352 10.91 -4.86 -24.84
C LYS A 352 9.42 -4.52 -24.80
N LEU A 353 8.62 -5.22 -24.00
CA LEU A 353 7.21 -4.91 -23.81
C LEU A 353 7.01 -3.56 -23.10
N THR A 354 7.89 -3.21 -22.17
CA THR A 354 7.85 -1.89 -21.50
C THR A 354 8.14 -0.75 -22.50
N GLY A 355 9.17 -0.91 -23.34
CA GLY A 355 9.48 0.03 -24.41
C GLY A 355 8.36 0.11 -25.45
N SER A 356 7.75 -1.02 -25.84
CA SER A 356 6.66 -1.02 -26.82
C SER A 356 5.43 -0.25 -26.30
N VAL A 357 5.14 -0.32 -25.00
CA VAL A 357 4.08 0.50 -24.37
C VAL A 357 4.36 2.00 -24.54
N MET A 358 5.61 2.44 -24.38
CA MET A 358 6.00 3.84 -24.60
C MET A 358 5.77 4.26 -26.05
N HIS A 359 6.19 3.45 -27.01
CA HIS A 359 6.00 3.72 -28.45
C HIS A 359 4.53 3.72 -28.88
N HIS A 360 3.68 2.86 -28.31
CA HIS A 360 2.24 2.91 -28.57
C HIS A 360 1.64 4.28 -28.22
N GLY A 361 2.13 4.92 -27.16
CA GLY A 361 1.72 6.26 -26.76
C GLY A 361 2.11 7.37 -27.73
N ALA A 362 3.13 7.14 -28.56
CA ALA A 362 3.64 8.09 -29.53
C ALA A 362 3.03 7.92 -30.94
N MET A 363 2.22 6.87 -31.17
CA MET A 363 1.55 6.64 -32.46
C MET A 363 0.61 7.80 -32.81
N LYS A 364 0.66 8.24 -34.07
CA LYS A 364 -0.16 9.33 -34.58
C LYS A 364 -1.10 8.82 -35.66
N PHE A 365 -2.32 9.34 -35.64
CA PHE A 365 -3.36 9.02 -36.60
C PHE A 365 -4.03 10.32 -37.05
N LYS A 366 -4.45 10.34 -38.31
CA LYS A 366 -5.15 11.47 -38.92
C LYS A 366 -6.42 11.02 -39.58
N GLN A 367 -7.32 11.96 -39.82
CA GLN A 367 -8.54 11.68 -40.55
C GLN A 367 -8.22 11.58 -42.04
N LYS A 368 -8.69 10.51 -42.67
CA LYS A 368 -8.56 10.33 -44.11
C LYS A 368 -9.35 11.39 -44.86
N GLN A 369 -8.80 11.90 -45.97
CA GLN A 369 -9.44 12.99 -46.72
C GLN A 369 -10.85 12.60 -47.18
N ARG A 370 -11.84 13.43 -46.83
CA ARG A 370 -13.28 13.27 -47.18
C ARG A 370 -13.95 12.02 -46.60
N GLU A 371 -13.33 11.37 -45.63
CA GLU A 371 -13.82 10.19 -44.91
C GLU A 371 -13.79 10.46 -43.39
N GLU A 372 -14.62 9.80 -42.59
CA GLU A 372 -14.56 9.90 -41.12
C GLU A 372 -13.52 8.95 -40.51
N GLN A 373 -13.03 8.01 -41.32
CA GLN A 373 -12.09 6.98 -40.95
C GLN A 373 -10.69 7.55 -40.66
N ALA A 374 -10.03 6.93 -39.69
CA ALA A 374 -8.63 7.18 -39.37
C ALA A 374 -7.70 6.47 -40.35
N GLU A 375 -6.57 7.11 -40.62
CA GLU A 375 -5.40 6.50 -41.25
C GLU A 375 -4.14 6.79 -40.42
N PRO A 376 -3.10 5.94 -40.52
CA PRO A 376 -1.83 6.19 -39.83
C PRO A 376 -1.19 7.50 -40.31
N ASP A 377 -0.66 8.29 -39.37
CA ASP A 377 0.12 9.48 -39.65
C ASP A 377 1.61 9.23 -39.45
N GLY A 378 2.14 8.35 -40.30
CA GLY A 378 3.50 7.79 -40.19
C GLY A 378 3.50 6.34 -39.71
N THR A 379 4.60 5.64 -39.94
CA THR A 379 4.78 4.23 -39.58
C THR A 379 5.91 3.99 -38.59
N GLU A 380 6.73 5.01 -38.30
CA GLU A 380 7.96 4.85 -37.51
C GLU A 380 7.71 4.16 -36.16
N GLU A 381 6.76 4.67 -35.37
CA GLU A 381 6.43 4.06 -34.07
C GLU A 381 5.82 2.65 -34.23
N ALA A 382 5.05 2.41 -35.28
CA ALA A 382 4.49 1.09 -35.57
C ALA A 382 5.59 0.07 -35.93
N ASP A 383 6.63 0.51 -36.66
CA ASP A 383 7.78 -0.31 -37.02
C ASP A 383 8.61 -0.66 -35.77
N LYS A 384 8.83 0.30 -34.86
CA LYS A 384 9.49 0.06 -33.56
C LYS A 384 8.70 -0.93 -32.72
N ILE A 385 7.39 -0.73 -32.54
CA ILE A 385 6.51 -1.66 -31.80
C ILE A 385 6.56 -3.05 -32.41
N SER A 386 6.48 -3.13 -33.73
CA SER A 386 6.49 -4.41 -34.45
C SER A 386 7.78 -5.18 -34.26
N TYR A 387 8.92 -4.49 -34.27
CA TYR A 387 10.21 -5.08 -33.95
C TYR A 387 10.27 -5.60 -32.50
N LEU A 388 9.79 -4.81 -31.53
CA LEU A 388 9.84 -5.17 -30.11
C LEU A 388 8.91 -6.33 -29.75
N MET A 389 7.73 -6.38 -30.37
CA MET A 389 6.69 -7.39 -30.09
C MET A 389 6.70 -8.58 -31.05
N GLY A 390 7.56 -8.58 -32.07
CA GLY A 390 7.60 -9.63 -33.09
C GLY A 390 6.35 -9.67 -33.98
N LEU A 391 5.83 -8.50 -34.35
CA LEU A 391 4.62 -8.32 -35.16
C LEU A 391 4.95 -7.79 -36.56
N ASN A 392 3.94 -7.73 -37.43
CA ASN A 392 4.02 -7.01 -38.71
C ASN A 392 3.38 -5.62 -38.57
N SER A 393 4.13 -4.58 -38.96
CA SER A 393 3.72 -3.17 -38.83
C SER A 393 2.46 -2.82 -39.64
N ALA A 394 2.37 -3.31 -40.88
CA ALA A 394 1.20 -3.09 -41.72
C ALA A 394 -0.04 -3.76 -41.14
N ASP A 395 0.10 -4.97 -40.61
CA ASP A 395 -1.02 -5.69 -39.97
C ASP A 395 -1.46 -5.02 -38.67
N LEU A 396 -0.51 -4.53 -37.85
CA LEU A 396 -0.82 -3.77 -36.64
C LEU A 396 -1.64 -2.52 -36.96
N LEU A 397 -1.16 -1.69 -37.89
CA LEU A 397 -1.85 -0.45 -38.30
C LEU A 397 -3.22 -0.76 -38.91
N LYS A 398 -3.31 -1.80 -39.74
CA LYS A 398 -4.57 -2.26 -40.30
C LYS A 398 -5.54 -2.73 -39.23
N ALA A 399 -5.08 -3.48 -38.23
CA ALA A 399 -5.93 -3.98 -37.16
C ALA A 399 -6.47 -2.83 -36.26
N LEU A 400 -5.67 -1.78 -36.05
CA LEU A 400 -6.07 -0.59 -35.30
C LEU A 400 -7.09 0.27 -36.05
N CYS A 401 -6.83 0.61 -37.33
CA CYS A 401 -7.72 1.44 -38.13
C CYS A 401 -8.96 0.70 -38.66
N TYR A 402 -8.81 -0.61 -38.94
CA TYR A 402 -9.81 -1.45 -39.59
C TYR A 402 -9.96 -2.82 -38.90
N PRO A 403 -10.35 -2.86 -37.61
CA PRO A 403 -10.57 -4.12 -36.90
C PRO A 403 -11.64 -4.98 -37.57
N ARG A 404 -11.47 -6.29 -37.45
CA ARG A 404 -12.48 -7.28 -37.87
C ARG A 404 -13.32 -7.68 -36.67
N VAL A 405 -14.63 -7.44 -36.76
CA VAL A 405 -15.60 -7.74 -35.69
C VAL A 405 -16.45 -8.92 -36.13
N LYS A 406 -16.66 -9.88 -35.23
CA LYS A 406 -17.56 -11.01 -35.48
C LYS A 406 -19.00 -10.56 -35.30
N VAL A 407 -19.81 -10.65 -36.37
CA VAL A 407 -21.23 -10.33 -36.35
C VAL A 407 -21.98 -11.60 -36.78
N GLY A 408 -22.62 -12.28 -35.82
CA GLY A 408 -23.16 -13.62 -36.04
C GLY A 408 -22.04 -14.63 -36.35
N ASN A 409 -22.07 -15.21 -37.55
CA ASN A 409 -21.08 -16.18 -38.02
C ASN A 409 -20.01 -15.58 -38.96
N GLU A 410 -20.10 -14.30 -39.32
CA GLU A 410 -19.19 -13.65 -40.27
C GLU A 410 -18.25 -12.65 -39.58
N MET A 411 -17.09 -12.41 -40.21
CA MET A 411 -16.11 -11.41 -39.75
C MET A 411 -16.15 -10.20 -40.68
N VAL A 412 -16.67 -9.08 -40.17
CA VAL A 412 -16.84 -7.83 -40.92
C VAL A 412 -15.75 -6.84 -40.54
N THR A 413 -15.12 -6.22 -41.54
CA THR A 413 -14.15 -5.14 -41.33
C THR A 413 -14.89 -3.85 -41.01
N LYS A 414 -14.55 -3.23 -39.88
CA LYS A 414 -15.14 -1.96 -39.42
C LYS A 414 -14.07 -0.87 -39.42
N GLY A 415 -14.31 0.25 -40.10
CA GLY A 415 -13.46 1.43 -39.98
C GLY A 415 -13.65 2.15 -38.64
N GLN A 416 -12.59 2.71 -38.10
CA GLN A 416 -12.62 3.51 -36.86
C GLN A 416 -12.32 4.98 -37.14
N THR A 417 -12.86 5.88 -36.32
CA THR A 417 -12.49 7.31 -36.32
C THR A 417 -11.20 7.55 -35.54
N VAL A 418 -10.54 8.70 -35.72
CA VAL A 418 -9.27 9.02 -35.02
C VAL A 418 -9.39 8.88 -33.50
N PRO A 419 -10.43 9.40 -32.82
CA PRO A 419 -10.61 9.19 -31.39
C PRO A 419 -10.78 7.71 -31.00
N GLN A 420 -11.44 6.89 -31.83
CA GLN A 420 -11.61 5.46 -31.55
C GLN A 420 -10.27 4.71 -31.64
N VAL A 421 -9.44 5.03 -32.64
CA VAL A 421 -8.10 4.44 -32.78
C VAL A 421 -7.18 4.85 -31.64
N ASN A 422 -7.20 6.12 -31.24
CA ASN A 422 -6.42 6.58 -30.08
C ASN A 422 -6.86 5.87 -28.79
N ASN A 423 -8.18 5.77 -28.55
CA ASN A 423 -8.70 5.10 -27.36
C ASN A 423 -8.36 3.60 -27.36
N SER A 424 -8.45 2.91 -28.50
CA SER A 424 -8.11 1.50 -28.60
C SER A 424 -6.60 1.26 -28.44
N THR A 425 -5.75 2.14 -28.96
CA THR A 425 -4.30 2.13 -28.75
C THR A 425 -3.97 2.29 -27.26
N MET A 426 -4.58 3.27 -26.58
CA MET A 426 -4.38 3.46 -25.14
C MET A 426 -4.90 2.27 -24.32
N ALA A 427 -6.02 1.66 -24.72
CA ALA A 427 -6.53 0.44 -24.07
C ALA A 427 -5.56 -0.74 -24.26
N LEU A 428 -4.93 -0.86 -25.43
CA LEU A 428 -3.91 -1.86 -25.70
C LEU A 428 -2.67 -1.65 -24.81
N CYS A 429 -2.18 -0.42 -24.66
CA CYS A 429 -1.07 -0.10 -23.73
C CYS A 429 -1.35 -0.62 -22.32
N LYS A 430 -2.54 -0.29 -21.79
CA LYS A 430 -2.98 -0.71 -20.46
C LYS A 430 -3.04 -2.24 -20.35
N SER A 431 -3.58 -2.90 -21.38
CA SER A 431 -3.74 -4.36 -21.37
C SER A 431 -2.40 -5.09 -21.45
N VAL A 432 -1.47 -4.62 -22.30
CA VAL A 432 -0.12 -5.19 -22.40
C VAL A 432 0.61 -5.03 -21.07
N TYR A 433 0.59 -3.82 -20.49
CA TYR A 433 1.25 -3.55 -19.22
C TYR A 433 0.67 -4.38 -18.07
N GLU A 434 -0.66 -4.45 -17.94
CA GLU A 434 -1.33 -5.28 -16.94
C GLU A 434 -0.97 -6.76 -17.08
N LYS A 435 -1.07 -7.32 -18.29
CA LYS A 435 -0.77 -8.74 -18.52
C LYS A 435 0.69 -9.06 -18.26
N MET A 436 1.60 -8.15 -18.62
CA MET A 436 3.02 -8.27 -18.28
C MET A 436 3.24 -8.25 -16.77
N PHE A 437 2.59 -7.32 -16.05
CA PHE A 437 2.65 -7.26 -14.58
C PHE A 437 2.15 -8.53 -13.92
N LEU A 438 0.96 -9.01 -14.30
CA LEU A 438 0.39 -10.26 -13.79
C LEU A 438 1.28 -11.47 -14.12
N TRP A 439 1.86 -11.52 -15.32
CA TRP A 439 2.79 -12.57 -15.71
C TRP A 439 4.07 -12.55 -14.88
N MET A 440 4.63 -11.38 -14.58
CA MET A 440 5.77 -11.27 -13.66
C MET A 440 5.43 -11.82 -12.28
N VAL A 441 4.23 -11.54 -11.76
CA VAL A 441 3.75 -12.11 -10.48
C VAL A 441 3.66 -13.63 -10.56
N VAL A 442 3.13 -14.20 -11.65
CA VAL A 442 3.09 -15.65 -11.86
C VAL A 442 4.50 -16.25 -11.85
N ARG A 443 5.46 -15.65 -12.58
CA ARG A 443 6.85 -16.12 -12.61
C ARG A 443 7.56 -16.00 -11.27
N ILE A 444 7.30 -14.94 -10.51
CA ILE A 444 7.77 -14.80 -9.12
C ILE A 444 7.21 -15.94 -8.27
N ASN A 445 5.92 -16.23 -8.37
CA ASN A 445 5.28 -17.30 -7.59
C ASN A 445 5.82 -18.69 -7.92
N GLU A 446 6.11 -18.98 -9.20
CA GLU A 446 6.77 -20.23 -9.60
C GLU A 446 8.15 -20.40 -8.96
N MET A 447 8.84 -19.29 -8.67
CA MET A 447 10.15 -19.29 -8.04
C MET A 447 10.08 -19.36 -6.52
N LEU A 448 9.05 -18.76 -5.91
CA LEU A 448 8.77 -18.85 -4.47
C LEU A 448 8.14 -20.19 -4.06
N ASP A 449 7.67 -20.98 -5.03
CA ASP A 449 7.11 -22.30 -4.79
C ASP A 449 8.20 -23.31 -4.39
N THR A 450 7.86 -24.18 -3.44
CA THR A 450 8.70 -25.30 -3.05
C THR A 450 7.88 -26.58 -2.94
N LYS A 451 8.56 -27.73 -2.98
CA LYS A 451 7.92 -29.04 -2.81
C LYS A 451 7.53 -29.36 -1.36
N GLN A 452 7.70 -28.43 -0.42
CA GLN A 452 7.37 -28.67 0.98
C GLN A 452 5.85 -28.63 1.20
N SER A 453 5.36 -29.46 2.13
CA SER A 453 3.95 -29.47 2.49
C SER A 453 3.54 -28.16 3.15
N ARG A 454 2.44 -27.56 2.68
CA ARG A 454 1.85 -26.33 3.24
C ARG A 454 0.70 -26.70 4.17
N GLN A 455 0.72 -26.19 5.40
CA GLN A 455 -0.35 -26.46 6.38
C GLN A 455 -1.09 -25.18 6.76
N PHE A 456 -0.34 -24.10 6.99
CA PHE A 456 -0.86 -22.81 7.42
C PHE A 456 -0.19 -21.70 6.62
N PHE A 457 -0.78 -20.51 6.60
CA PHE A 457 -0.10 -19.32 6.08
C PHE A 457 -0.41 -18.09 6.92
N ILE A 458 0.50 -17.12 6.88
CA ILE A 458 0.26 -15.76 7.37
C ILE A 458 0.22 -14.85 6.15
N GLY A 459 -0.90 -14.16 5.98
CA GLY A 459 -1.12 -13.20 4.91
C GLY A 459 -0.70 -11.79 5.33
N VAL A 460 0.06 -11.09 4.49
CA VAL A 460 0.41 -9.69 4.66
C VAL A 460 -0.22 -8.88 3.53
N LEU A 461 -1.21 -8.05 3.84
CA LEU A 461 -1.90 -7.19 2.89
C LEU A 461 -1.29 -5.78 2.86
N ASP A 462 -0.86 -5.36 1.69
CA ASP A 462 -0.31 -4.04 1.39
C ASP A 462 -1.11 -3.43 0.22
N ILE A 463 -2.05 -2.55 0.54
CA ILE A 463 -2.93 -1.87 -0.43
C ILE A 463 -2.97 -0.37 -0.13
N ALA A 464 -3.27 0.47 -1.10
CA ALA A 464 -3.46 1.91 -0.86
C ALA A 464 -4.61 2.18 0.13
N GLY A 465 -4.46 3.23 0.95
CA GLY A 465 -5.51 3.63 1.89
C GLY A 465 -6.63 4.42 1.23
N PHE A 466 -7.59 4.88 2.03
CA PHE A 466 -8.65 5.78 1.58
C PHE A 466 -8.06 7.11 1.09
N GLU A 467 -8.45 7.55 -0.12
CA GLU A 467 -7.93 8.73 -0.81
C GLU A 467 -9.02 9.79 -0.97
N ILE A 468 -8.74 11.01 -0.50
CA ILE A 468 -9.60 12.19 -0.68
C ILE A 468 -8.75 13.32 -1.25
N PHE A 469 -9.03 13.66 -2.50
CA PHE A 469 -8.39 14.74 -3.25
C PHE A 469 -9.41 15.80 -3.71
N ASP A 470 -8.91 16.92 -4.23
CA ASP A 470 -9.75 17.95 -4.85
C ASP A 470 -10.50 17.42 -6.08
N TYR A 471 -9.90 16.45 -6.78
CA TYR A 471 -10.49 15.72 -7.89
C TYR A 471 -10.33 14.22 -7.68
N ASN A 472 -11.44 13.49 -7.60
CA ASN A 472 -11.47 12.03 -7.41
C ASN A 472 -12.06 11.38 -8.66
N SER A 473 -11.32 10.48 -9.30
CA SER A 473 -11.77 9.75 -10.49
C SER A 473 -12.31 8.35 -10.11
N LEU A 474 -12.59 7.51 -11.11
CA LEU A 474 -13.04 6.13 -10.92
C LEU A 474 -12.06 5.33 -10.05
N GLU A 475 -10.77 5.61 -10.16
CA GLU A 475 -9.70 5.00 -9.38
C GLU A 475 -9.89 5.26 -7.88
N GLN A 476 -10.20 6.51 -7.49
CA GLN A 476 -10.51 6.84 -6.10
C GLN A 476 -11.79 6.14 -5.61
N LEU A 477 -12.82 6.03 -6.45
CA LEU A 477 -14.03 5.28 -6.09
C LEU A 477 -13.70 3.80 -5.82
N CYS A 478 -12.92 3.16 -6.68
CA CYS A 478 -12.54 1.75 -6.53
C CYS A 478 -11.70 1.50 -5.26
N ILE A 479 -10.71 2.35 -4.98
CA ILE A 479 -9.86 2.18 -3.79
C ILE A 479 -10.62 2.52 -2.51
N ASN A 480 -11.46 3.56 -2.51
CA ASN A 480 -12.27 3.92 -1.36
C ASN A 480 -13.34 2.87 -1.06
N PHE A 481 -13.99 2.32 -2.07
CA PHE A 481 -14.90 1.17 -1.92
C PHE A 481 -14.19 -0.05 -1.29
N THR A 482 -12.97 -0.32 -1.73
CA THR A 482 -12.15 -1.39 -1.13
C THR A 482 -11.85 -1.11 0.34
N ASN A 483 -11.45 0.12 0.68
CA ASN A 483 -11.18 0.54 2.06
C ASN A 483 -12.45 0.52 2.93
N GLU A 484 -13.62 0.83 2.38
CA GLU A 484 -14.92 0.74 3.09
C GLU A 484 -15.22 -0.70 3.51
N LYS A 485 -15.02 -1.67 2.61
CA LYS A 485 -15.18 -3.10 2.90
C LYS A 485 -14.16 -3.63 3.90
N LEU A 486 -12.92 -3.18 3.76
CA LEU A 486 -11.83 -3.48 4.66
C LEU A 486 -12.12 -2.97 6.09
N GLN A 487 -12.62 -1.75 6.20
CA GLN A 487 -13.08 -1.19 7.48
C GLN A 487 -14.29 -1.96 8.05
N GLN A 488 -15.25 -2.38 7.22
CA GLN A 488 -16.35 -3.23 7.67
C GLN A 488 -15.85 -4.57 8.21
N PHE A 489 -14.90 -5.22 7.51
CA PHE A 489 -14.29 -6.46 7.95
C PHE A 489 -13.60 -6.28 9.31
N PHE A 490 -12.86 -5.17 9.48
CA PHE A 490 -12.24 -4.83 10.76
C PHE A 490 -13.28 -4.63 11.88
N ASN A 491 -14.31 -3.81 11.64
CA ASN A 491 -15.35 -3.53 12.63
C ASN A 491 -16.03 -4.81 13.10
N HIS A 492 -16.37 -5.70 12.16
CA HIS A 492 -16.96 -6.99 12.46
C HIS A 492 -16.04 -7.86 13.32
N HIS A 493 -14.75 -7.95 12.96
CA HIS A 493 -13.79 -8.76 13.72
C HIS A 493 -13.53 -8.23 15.13
N MET A 494 -13.33 -6.90 15.27
CA MET A 494 -13.20 -6.25 16.58
C MET A 494 -14.41 -6.56 17.46
N PHE A 495 -15.62 -6.49 16.88
CA PHE A 495 -16.85 -6.79 17.59
C PHE A 495 -16.94 -8.25 18.06
N VAL A 496 -16.56 -9.22 17.23
CA VAL A 496 -16.52 -10.63 17.61
C VAL A 496 -15.58 -10.85 18.81
N LEU A 497 -14.39 -10.24 18.81
CA LEU A 497 -13.43 -10.35 19.91
C LEU A 497 -13.96 -9.72 21.21
N GLU A 498 -14.60 -8.55 21.13
CA GLU A 498 -15.23 -7.91 22.29
C GLU A 498 -16.33 -8.81 22.89
N GLN A 499 -17.16 -9.43 22.05
CA GLN A 499 -18.19 -10.37 22.53
C GLN A 499 -17.62 -11.57 23.26
N GLU A 500 -16.53 -12.15 22.74
CA GLU A 500 -15.86 -13.27 23.39
C GLU A 500 -15.34 -12.89 24.79
N GLU A 501 -14.80 -11.67 24.94
CA GLU A 501 -14.31 -11.18 26.23
C GLU A 501 -15.47 -10.89 27.20
N TYR A 502 -16.55 -10.22 26.77
CA TYR A 502 -17.73 -10.01 27.62
C TYR A 502 -18.33 -11.32 28.11
N LYS A 503 -18.44 -12.31 27.21
CA LYS A 503 -18.96 -13.64 27.55
C LYS A 503 -18.07 -14.36 28.56
N LYS A 504 -16.75 -14.25 28.39
CA LYS A 504 -15.75 -14.84 29.29
C LYS A 504 -15.76 -14.20 30.68
N GLU A 505 -15.98 -12.89 30.75
CA GLU A 505 -16.12 -12.13 32.00
C GLU A 505 -17.53 -12.22 32.62
N GLY A 506 -18.48 -12.85 31.92
CA GLY A 506 -19.85 -13.05 32.42
C GLY A 506 -20.69 -11.76 32.46
N ILE A 507 -20.39 -10.80 31.59
CA ILE A 507 -21.09 -9.51 31.51
C ILE A 507 -22.23 -9.61 30.49
N GLU A 508 -23.45 -9.25 30.89
CA GLU A 508 -24.58 -9.13 29.98
C GLU A 508 -24.41 -7.91 29.08
N TRP A 509 -24.35 -8.12 27.76
CA TRP A 509 -24.18 -7.07 26.77
C TRP A 509 -25.31 -7.09 25.73
N ALA A 510 -25.86 -5.92 25.43
CA ALA A 510 -26.89 -5.76 24.40
C ALA A 510 -26.25 -5.69 23.00
N PHE A 511 -26.76 -6.51 22.08
CA PHE A 511 -26.19 -6.68 20.74
C PHE A 511 -26.29 -5.40 19.89
N ILE A 512 -25.16 -4.91 19.39
CA ILE A 512 -25.07 -3.83 18.40
C ILE A 512 -24.02 -4.25 17.36
N ASP A 513 -24.43 -4.53 16.11
CA ASP A 513 -23.51 -4.93 15.05
C ASP A 513 -22.89 -3.71 14.34
N PHE A 514 -21.68 -3.32 14.76
CA PHE A 514 -20.92 -2.23 14.13
C PHE A 514 -20.46 -2.51 12.69
N GLY A 515 -20.59 -3.75 12.20
CA GLY A 515 -20.39 -4.09 10.79
C GLY A 515 -21.51 -3.57 9.89
N MET A 516 -22.70 -3.28 10.45
CA MET A 516 -23.83 -2.75 9.68
C MET A 516 -23.72 -1.26 9.40
N ASP A 517 -22.90 -0.51 10.14
CA ASP A 517 -22.78 0.95 9.99
C ASP A 517 -22.28 1.35 8.59
N LEU A 518 -21.42 0.52 7.97
CA LEU A 518 -20.86 0.76 6.63
C LEU A 518 -21.68 0.10 5.52
N ALA A 519 -22.66 -0.74 5.87
CA ALA A 519 -23.39 -1.55 4.89
C ALA A 519 -24.13 -0.67 3.86
N ALA A 520 -24.75 0.44 4.30
CA ALA A 520 -25.46 1.34 3.41
C ALA A 520 -24.56 1.94 2.30
N CYS A 521 -23.33 2.33 2.66
CA CYS A 521 -22.35 2.86 1.71
C CYS A 521 -21.89 1.78 0.70
N ILE A 522 -21.56 0.59 1.21
CA ILE A 522 -21.15 -0.55 0.40
C ILE A 522 -22.27 -0.96 -0.57
N GLU A 523 -23.50 -1.04 -0.09
CA GLU A 523 -24.66 -1.44 -0.89
C GLU A 523 -24.99 -0.44 -1.99
N LEU A 524 -24.88 0.87 -1.72
CA LEU A 524 -25.04 1.92 -2.72
C LEU A 524 -24.09 1.74 -3.92
N ILE A 525 -22.88 1.22 -3.67
CA ILE A 525 -21.86 1.06 -4.70
C ILE A 525 -22.05 -0.25 -5.47
N GLU A 526 -22.23 -1.38 -4.79
CA GLU A 526 -22.14 -2.71 -5.41
C GLU A 526 -23.46 -3.41 -5.75
N LYS A 527 -24.57 -3.03 -5.11
CA LYS A 527 -25.85 -3.73 -5.33
C LYS A 527 -26.41 -3.42 -6.73
N PRO A 528 -27.36 -4.23 -7.22
CA PRO A 528 -28.12 -3.88 -8.41
C PRO A 528 -28.73 -2.49 -8.28
N MET A 529 -28.73 -1.71 -9.35
CA MET A 529 -29.09 -0.27 -9.35
C MET A 529 -28.15 0.63 -8.52
N GLY A 530 -27.03 0.10 -8.03
CA GLY A 530 -25.94 0.87 -7.43
C GLY A 530 -25.02 1.51 -8.46
N ILE A 531 -24.01 2.24 -7.99
CA ILE A 531 -23.12 3.05 -8.84
C ILE A 531 -22.45 2.21 -9.94
N PHE A 532 -21.88 1.05 -9.61
CA PHE A 532 -21.20 0.20 -10.60
C PHE A 532 -22.19 -0.42 -11.60
N SER A 533 -23.37 -0.86 -11.15
CA SER A 533 -24.42 -1.40 -12.02
C SER A 533 -24.86 -0.37 -13.06
N ILE A 534 -25.14 0.87 -12.65
CA ILE A 534 -25.56 1.95 -13.54
C ILE A 534 -24.45 2.29 -14.54
N LEU A 535 -23.20 2.37 -14.07
CA LEU A 535 -22.04 2.67 -14.93
C LEU A 535 -21.86 1.60 -16.02
N GLU A 536 -21.98 0.33 -15.67
CA GLU A 536 -21.86 -0.78 -16.62
C GLU A 536 -22.98 -0.77 -17.67
N GLU A 537 -24.23 -0.55 -17.24
CA GLU A 537 -25.40 -0.48 -18.13
C GLU A 537 -25.29 0.66 -19.14
N ASP A 538 -24.87 1.86 -18.71
CA ASP A 538 -24.73 3.01 -19.60
C ASP A 538 -23.60 2.83 -20.63
N VAL A 539 -22.48 2.19 -20.23
CA VAL A 539 -21.39 1.84 -21.16
C VAL A 539 -21.89 0.85 -22.21
N GLN A 540 -22.68 -0.15 -21.83
CA GLN A 540 -23.27 -1.11 -22.77
C GLN A 540 -24.28 -0.45 -23.73
N ALA A 541 -25.02 0.55 -23.25
CA ALA A 541 -25.99 1.29 -24.06
C ALA A 541 -25.36 2.24 -25.10
N GLY A 542 -24.04 2.42 -25.11
CA GLY A 542 -23.33 3.28 -26.07
C GLY A 542 -23.65 4.77 -25.92
N LYS A 543 -24.23 5.18 -24.80
CA LYS A 543 -24.53 6.59 -24.51
C LYS A 543 -23.24 7.32 -24.13
N SER A 544 -22.93 8.42 -24.81
CA SER A 544 -21.76 9.24 -24.45
C SER A 544 -22.01 9.96 -23.11
N CYS A 545 -21.04 9.97 -22.20
CA CYS A 545 -21.05 10.72 -20.94
C CYS A 545 -21.03 12.26 -21.11
N LYS A 546 -21.54 12.81 -22.23
CA LYS A 546 -21.62 14.25 -22.49
C LYS A 546 -22.79 14.94 -21.77
N ASN A 547 -23.71 14.17 -21.20
CA ASN A 547 -24.61 14.69 -20.19
C ASN A 547 -24.03 14.32 -18.82
N PRO A 548 -23.98 15.25 -17.85
CA PRO A 548 -23.61 14.92 -16.48
C PRO A 548 -24.48 13.73 -16.08
N ILE A 549 -23.85 12.70 -15.54
CA ILE A 549 -24.56 11.63 -14.83
C ILE A 549 -25.35 12.36 -13.76
N GLY A 550 -26.64 12.56 -14.02
CA GLY A 550 -27.58 13.12 -13.06
C GLY A 550 -27.88 12.05 -12.03
N ILE A 551 -26.88 11.62 -11.26
CA ILE A 551 -27.12 10.99 -9.97
C ILE A 551 -27.72 12.13 -9.12
N ARG A 552 -29.04 12.25 -9.17
CA ARG A 552 -29.78 12.90 -8.08
C ARG A 552 -29.62 11.97 -6.89
N ILE A 553 -28.65 12.28 -6.03
CA ILE A 553 -28.63 11.80 -4.65
C ILE A 553 -29.84 12.41 -3.94
#